data_AF-A0A523P8G7-F1
#
_entry.id   AF-A0A523P8G7-F1
#
_cell.length_a   1.000
_cell.length_b   1.000
_cell.length_c   1.000
_cell.angle_alpha   90.00
_cell.angle_beta   90.00
_cell.angle_gamma   90.00
#
_symmetry.space_group_name_H-M   'P 1'
#
loop_
_entity.id
_entity.type
_entity.pdbx_description
1 polymer ?
#
loop_
_entity_poly.entity_id
_entity_poly.type
_entity_poly.pdbx_seq_one_letter_code
_entity_poly.pdbx_strand_id
1 'polypeptide(L)'
;MSALLLSASPALLASAPAGVVRQSDAKAEYDALNKEYRAARSAFRAELRELQNSGDEDAIAAAQAHDPTGEFLGRFVDAAAGYAGLDEALPFLQWIVENGSVDRPEDGILVSDEAQAALDTILRDHIASEELGSFASKLARMGRTLGNERCRDTLGTIITKSPYMSVQLAARFSRAQLTMGDSDATKAQRRGAVKDLKTVIAESDSESTVARATSALFELENLQIGLIAPDIEANDLDGIAFKLSDYRGKVVVIDFWGDW
;
A
#
# COMPACT_ATOMS: atom_id res chain seq x y z
N MET A 1 24.19 -65.02 29.94
CA MET A 1 22.93 -64.31 29.60
C MET A 1 22.75 -63.23 30.65
N SER A 2 22.71 -61.92 30.41
CA SER A 2 22.90 -61.07 29.26
C SER A 2 23.25 -59.70 29.84
N ALA A 3 24.27 -59.01 29.32
CA ALA A 3 24.62 -57.65 29.74
C ALA A 3 23.74 -56.66 28.96
N LEU A 4 22.93 -55.87 29.67
CA LEU A 4 22.22 -54.71 29.09
C LEU A 4 23.21 -53.54 28.98
N LEU A 5 23.58 -53.18 27.76
CA LEU A 5 24.24 -51.92 27.43
C LEU A 5 23.15 -50.90 27.06
N LEU A 6 22.97 -49.88 27.90
CA LEU A 6 22.21 -48.67 27.57
C LEU A 6 23.00 -47.87 26.53
N SER A 7 22.52 -47.84 25.29
CA SER A 7 23.01 -46.90 24.28
C SER A 7 22.30 -45.56 24.48
N ALA A 8 23.03 -44.55 24.98
CA ALA A 8 22.58 -43.17 24.94
C ALA A 8 22.69 -42.66 23.49
N SER A 9 21.55 -42.37 22.87
CA SER A 9 21.51 -41.66 21.58
C SER A 9 21.98 -40.22 21.79
N PRO A 10 22.96 -39.70 21.03
CA PRO A 10 23.25 -38.29 21.04
C PRO A 10 22.10 -37.55 20.35
N ALA A 11 21.39 -36.73 21.11
CA ALA A 11 20.44 -35.76 20.57
C ALA A 11 21.23 -34.82 19.63
N LEU A 12 20.93 -34.92 18.34
CA LEU A 12 21.44 -34.04 17.31
C LEU A 12 20.82 -32.64 17.55
N LEU A 13 21.54 -31.77 18.27
CA LEU A 13 21.23 -30.35 18.32
C LEU A 13 21.51 -29.77 16.92
N ALA A 14 20.47 -29.75 16.08
CA ALA A 14 20.50 -29.00 14.84
C ALA A 14 20.58 -27.51 15.19
N SER A 15 21.77 -26.91 15.07
CA SER A 15 21.91 -25.45 15.12
C SER A 15 21.20 -24.88 13.89
N ALA A 16 20.07 -24.21 14.09
CA ALA A 16 19.45 -23.44 13.02
C ALA A 16 20.46 -22.43 12.45
N PRO A 17 20.52 -22.22 11.13
CA PRO A 17 21.42 -21.23 10.55
C PRO A 17 21.07 -19.84 11.10
N ALA A 18 22.09 -19.05 11.48
CA ALA A 18 21.93 -17.77 12.14
C ALA A 18 21.01 -16.77 11.40
N GLY A 19 20.86 -16.91 10.07
CA GLY A 19 19.91 -16.13 9.27
C GLY A 19 18.44 -16.44 9.57
N VAL A 20 18.09 -17.71 9.76
CA VAL A 20 16.70 -18.12 10.07
C VAL A 20 16.27 -17.66 11.45
N VAL A 21 17.21 -17.68 12.42
CA VAL A 21 16.96 -17.19 13.78
C VAL A 21 16.72 -15.67 13.78
N ARG A 22 17.55 -14.89 13.08
CA ARG A 22 17.35 -13.43 12.97
C ARG A 22 16.03 -13.06 12.27
N GLN A 23 15.63 -13.81 11.25
CA GLN A 23 14.35 -13.59 10.57
C GLN A 23 13.14 -13.85 11.48
N SER A 24 13.17 -14.93 12.27
CA SER A 24 12.10 -15.22 13.23
C SER A 24 12.02 -14.18 14.35
N ASP A 25 13.17 -13.67 14.80
CA ASP A 25 13.25 -12.65 15.84
C ASP A 25 12.67 -11.32 15.34
N ALA A 26 13.06 -10.88 14.14
CA ALA A 26 12.55 -9.65 13.51
C ALA A 26 11.03 -9.68 13.31
N LYS A 27 10.50 -10.81 12.83
CA LYS A 27 9.06 -10.96 12.64
C LYS A 27 8.30 -10.89 13.96
N ALA A 28 8.79 -11.60 14.99
CA ALA A 28 8.14 -11.61 16.30
C ALA A 28 8.15 -10.21 16.94
N GLU A 29 9.27 -9.48 16.81
CA GLU A 29 9.41 -8.11 17.29
C GLU A 29 8.46 -7.15 16.55
N TYR A 30 8.39 -7.22 15.22
CA TYR A 30 7.46 -6.42 14.43
C TYR A 30 6.00 -6.70 14.82
N ASP A 31 5.63 -7.98 14.93
CA ASP A 31 4.26 -8.39 15.26
C ASP A 31 3.87 -7.91 16.66
N ALA A 32 4.77 -7.98 17.64
CA ALA A 32 4.54 -7.48 18.99
C ALA A 32 4.35 -5.96 19.00
N LEU A 33 5.26 -5.22 18.37
CA LEU A 33 5.22 -3.75 18.33
C LEU A 33 3.97 -3.25 17.58
N ASN A 34 3.62 -3.85 16.45
CA ASN A 34 2.44 -3.51 15.68
C ASN A 34 1.14 -3.86 16.42
N LYS A 35 1.12 -4.95 17.20
CA LYS A 35 -0.03 -5.30 18.05
C LYS A 35 -0.25 -4.24 19.14
N GLU A 36 0.82 -3.81 19.81
CA GLU A 36 0.75 -2.73 20.79
C GLU A 36 0.26 -1.42 20.17
N TYR A 37 0.82 -1.04 19.01
CA TYR A 37 0.39 0.15 18.29
C TYR A 37 -1.11 0.09 17.95
N ARG A 38 -1.58 -1.03 17.39
CA ARG A 38 -2.99 -1.19 17.03
C ARG A 38 -3.91 -1.10 18.24
N ALA A 39 -3.50 -1.64 19.40
CA ALA A 39 -4.26 -1.53 20.63
C ALA A 39 -4.34 -0.07 21.11
N ALA A 40 -3.19 0.63 21.18
CA ALA A 40 -3.13 2.03 21.55
C ALA A 40 -3.95 2.93 20.60
N ARG A 41 -3.81 2.70 19.29
CA ARG A 41 -4.55 3.44 18.25
C ARG A 41 -6.06 3.18 18.31
N SER A 42 -6.47 1.96 18.65
CA SER A 42 -7.88 1.63 18.83
C SER A 42 -8.48 2.34 20.05
N ALA A 43 -7.77 2.36 21.17
CA ALA A 43 -8.21 3.06 22.38
C ALA A 43 -8.33 4.58 22.12
N PHE A 44 -7.30 5.17 21.53
CA PHE A 44 -7.30 6.58 21.12
C PHE A 44 -8.47 6.93 20.19
N ARG A 45 -8.75 6.10 19.18
CA ARG A 45 -9.87 6.35 18.24
C ARG A 45 -11.23 6.24 18.92
N ALA A 46 -11.37 5.37 19.91
CA ALA A 46 -12.61 5.26 20.68
C ALA A 46 -12.83 6.52 21.52
N GLU A 47 -11.80 6.99 22.23
CA GLU A 47 -11.84 8.25 22.99
C GLU A 47 -12.19 9.44 22.10
N LEU A 48 -11.50 9.58 20.96
CA LEU A 48 -11.74 10.69 20.04
C LEU A 48 -13.18 10.70 19.50
N ARG A 49 -13.77 9.52 19.26
CA ARG A 49 -15.16 9.41 18.82
C ARG A 49 -16.15 9.86 19.90
N GLU A 50 -15.91 9.51 21.17
CA GLU A 50 -16.76 9.96 22.27
C GLU A 50 -16.67 11.48 22.45
N LEU A 51 -15.48 12.06 22.34
CA LEU A 51 -15.28 13.52 22.37
C LEU A 51 -15.93 14.23 21.17
N GLN A 52 -15.88 13.63 19.98
CA GLN A 52 -16.58 14.15 18.80
C GLN A 52 -18.10 14.18 19.00
N ASN A 53 -18.67 13.20 19.72
CA ASN A 53 -20.09 13.18 20.04
C ASN A 53 -20.49 14.24 21.07
N SER A 54 -19.58 14.68 21.95
CA SER A 54 -19.85 15.75 22.92
C SER A 54 -19.77 17.15 22.31
N GLY A 55 -19.04 17.31 21.20
CA GLY A 55 -18.83 18.61 20.54
C GLY A 55 -17.82 19.52 21.25
N ASP A 56 -17.02 18.98 22.18
CA ASP A 56 -16.00 19.72 22.91
C ASP A 56 -14.71 19.84 22.08
N GLU A 57 -14.58 20.94 21.32
CA GLU A 57 -13.45 21.17 20.41
C GLU A 57 -12.10 21.22 21.15
N ASP A 58 -12.05 21.77 22.36
CA ASP A 58 -10.82 21.87 23.15
C ASP A 58 -10.37 20.48 23.62
N ALA A 59 -11.31 19.65 24.08
CA ALA A 59 -11.01 18.27 24.46
C ALA A 59 -10.59 17.42 23.25
N ILE A 60 -11.21 17.62 22.08
CA ILE A 60 -10.81 16.96 20.83
C ILE A 60 -9.38 17.33 20.45
N ALA A 61 -9.03 18.62 20.47
CA ALA A 61 -7.69 19.09 20.14
C ALA A 61 -6.65 18.58 21.15
N ALA A 62 -6.98 18.60 22.45
CA ALA A 62 -6.13 18.06 23.49
C ALA A 62 -5.90 16.55 23.32
N ALA A 63 -6.93 15.78 23.00
CA ALA A 63 -6.79 14.35 22.70
C ALA A 63 -5.89 14.14 21.47
N GLN A 64 -6.13 14.85 20.37
CA GLN A 64 -5.33 14.75 19.15
C GLN A 64 -3.83 15.01 19.39
N ALA A 65 -3.48 15.92 20.29
CA ALA A 65 -2.09 16.16 20.68
C ALA A 65 -1.41 14.95 21.36
N HIS A 66 -2.19 14.00 21.88
CA HIS A 66 -1.72 12.75 22.49
C HIS A 66 -1.90 11.54 21.55
N ASP A 67 -1.85 11.75 20.24
CA ASP A 67 -1.83 10.65 19.27
C ASP A 67 -0.64 9.71 19.54
N PRO A 68 -0.87 8.39 19.77
CA PRO A 68 0.21 7.46 20.09
C PRO A 68 1.19 7.25 18.92
N THR A 69 0.83 7.65 17.69
CA THR A 69 1.65 7.40 16.50
C THR A 69 3.06 7.97 16.62
N GLY A 70 3.23 9.14 17.25
CA GLY A 70 4.55 9.75 17.46
C GLY A 70 5.48 8.92 18.36
N GLU A 71 4.96 8.40 19.49
CA GLU A 71 5.73 7.53 20.38
C GLU A 71 6.14 6.24 19.67
N PHE A 72 5.20 5.61 18.96
CA PHE A 72 5.48 4.38 18.23
C PHE A 72 6.44 4.61 17.06
N LEU A 73 6.42 5.78 16.41
CA LEU A 73 7.38 6.13 15.37
C LEU A 73 8.83 5.96 15.83
N GLY A 74 9.17 6.51 17.00
CA GLY A 74 10.50 6.33 17.59
C GLY A 74 10.85 4.86 17.83
N ARG A 75 9.90 4.09 18.39
CA ARG A 75 10.10 2.65 18.67
C ARG A 75 10.33 1.83 17.38
N PHE A 76 9.62 2.16 16.30
CA PHE A 76 9.81 1.50 15.01
C PHE A 76 11.15 1.90 14.36
N VAL A 77 11.59 3.15 14.51
CA VAL A 77 12.92 3.61 14.07
C VAL A 77 14.03 2.85 14.80
N ASP A 78 13.94 2.73 16.11
CA ASP A 78 14.91 1.98 16.93
C ASP A 78 14.95 0.49 16.53
N ALA A 79 13.78 -0.12 16.34
CA ALA A 79 13.68 -1.51 15.90
C ALA A 79 14.29 -1.72 14.50
N ALA A 80 13.98 -0.83 13.54
CA ALA A 80 14.58 -0.87 12.20
C ALA A 80 16.11 -0.80 12.23
N ALA A 81 16.69 0.02 13.12
CA ALA A 81 18.14 0.14 13.27
C ALA A 81 18.81 -1.17 13.74
N GLY A 82 18.10 -2.00 14.51
CA GLY A 82 18.56 -3.33 14.93
C GLY A 82 18.78 -4.32 13.77
N TYR A 83 18.11 -4.09 12.63
CA TYR A 83 18.16 -4.93 11.44
C TYR A 83 18.79 -4.22 10.23
N ALA A 84 19.55 -3.15 10.45
CA ALA A 84 20.09 -2.31 9.38
C ALA A 84 20.85 -3.12 8.30
N GLY A 85 20.48 -2.91 7.03
CA GLY A 85 21.06 -3.60 5.87
C GLY A 85 20.54 -5.03 5.62
N LEU A 86 19.60 -5.51 6.43
CA LEU A 86 18.94 -6.81 6.27
C LEU A 86 17.49 -6.61 5.83
N ASP A 87 16.97 -7.47 4.96
CA ASP A 87 15.58 -7.36 4.47
C ASP A 87 14.53 -7.48 5.58
N GLU A 88 14.92 -8.07 6.72
CA GLU A 88 14.18 -8.05 7.98
C GLU A 88 13.82 -6.65 8.49
N ALA A 89 14.56 -5.60 8.09
CA ALA A 89 14.22 -4.22 8.41
C ALA A 89 13.02 -3.68 7.62
N LEU A 90 12.70 -4.27 6.46
CA LEU A 90 11.69 -3.75 5.54
C LEU A 90 10.31 -3.56 6.20
N PRO A 91 9.75 -4.50 6.99
CA PRO A 91 8.45 -4.29 7.63
C PRO A 91 8.43 -3.05 8.54
N PHE A 92 9.51 -2.81 9.28
CA PHE A 92 9.64 -1.64 10.16
C PHE A 92 9.77 -0.36 9.35
N LEU A 93 10.65 -0.33 8.34
CA LEU A 93 10.83 0.81 7.45
C LEU A 93 9.52 1.16 6.72
N GLN A 94 8.82 0.17 6.18
CA GLN A 94 7.50 0.36 5.55
C GLN A 94 6.50 0.97 6.53
N TRP A 95 6.46 0.48 7.76
CA TRP A 95 5.58 1.03 8.79
C TRP A 95 5.90 2.49 9.08
N ILE A 96 7.18 2.86 9.16
CA ILE A 96 7.62 4.26 9.38
C ILE A 96 7.15 5.14 8.23
N VAL A 97 7.32 4.71 6.97
CA VAL A 97 6.84 5.46 5.80
C VAL A 97 5.30 5.59 5.80
N GLU A 98 4.58 4.54 6.19
CA GLU A 98 3.11 4.53 6.23
C GLU A 98 2.53 5.45 7.32
N ASN A 99 3.24 5.61 8.45
CA ASN A 99 2.71 6.27 9.64
C ASN A 99 3.42 7.60 10.00
N GLY A 100 4.55 7.93 9.37
CA GLY A 100 5.29 9.18 9.61
C GLY A 100 4.77 10.38 8.82
N SER A 101 3.46 10.48 8.58
CA SER A 101 2.84 11.72 8.10
C SER A 101 2.67 12.65 9.29
N VAL A 102 3.18 13.88 9.21
CA VAL A 102 3.05 14.87 10.29
C VAL A 102 2.13 15.96 9.77
N ASP A 103 0.88 15.98 10.22
CA ASP A 103 -0.10 17.03 9.90
C ASP A 103 -0.36 17.32 8.40
N ARG A 104 -1.49 17.99 8.16
CA ARG A 104 -1.79 18.62 6.87
C ARG A 104 -1.85 20.12 7.09
N PRO A 105 -0.76 20.88 6.86
CA PRO A 105 -0.93 22.31 6.66
C PRO A 105 -1.88 22.58 5.49
N GLU A 106 -2.48 23.76 5.46
CA GLU A 106 -3.40 24.17 4.38
C GLU A 106 -2.78 23.99 2.97
N ASP A 107 -1.44 24.10 2.88
CA ASP A 107 -0.68 24.07 1.62
C ASP A 107 -0.05 22.72 1.27
N GLY A 108 -0.25 21.64 2.05
CA GLY A 108 0.32 20.35 1.66
C GLY A 108 0.38 19.24 2.72
N ILE A 109 1.18 18.22 2.40
CA ILE A 109 1.48 17.10 3.29
C ILE A 109 2.92 17.30 3.79
N LEU A 110 3.11 17.41 5.10
CA LEU A 110 4.45 17.35 5.68
C LEU A 110 4.77 15.88 6.00
N VAL A 111 5.84 15.39 5.38
CA VAL A 111 6.38 14.05 5.63
C VAL A 111 7.46 14.19 6.69
N SER A 112 7.40 13.40 7.77
CA SER A 112 8.40 13.45 8.83
C SER A 112 9.79 13.13 8.30
N ASP A 113 10.83 13.65 8.95
CA ASP A 113 12.21 13.33 8.59
C ASP A 113 12.47 11.82 8.70
N GLU A 114 11.82 11.14 9.64
CA GLU A 114 11.89 9.68 9.81
C GLU A 114 11.26 8.94 8.63
N ALA A 115 10.08 9.35 8.14
CA ALA A 115 9.45 8.76 6.97
C ALA A 115 10.27 8.98 5.69
N GLN A 116 10.88 10.17 5.55
CA GLN A 116 11.79 10.44 4.44
C GLN A 116 13.05 9.56 4.52
N ALA A 117 13.70 9.50 5.70
CA ALA A 117 14.88 8.68 5.92
C ALA A 117 14.60 7.17 5.74
N ALA A 118 13.44 6.69 6.17
CA ALA A 118 13.03 5.32 5.98
C ALA A 118 12.82 4.99 4.49
N LEU A 119 12.16 5.88 3.73
CA LEU A 119 12.00 5.71 2.29
C LEU A 119 13.34 5.69 1.56
N ASP A 120 14.25 6.60 1.91
CA ASP A 120 15.59 6.66 1.34
C ASP A 120 16.39 5.39 1.66
N THR A 121 16.26 4.86 2.88
CA THR A 121 16.88 3.61 3.30
C THR A 121 16.32 2.43 2.51
N ILE A 122 15.00 2.34 2.32
CA ILE A 122 14.37 1.32 1.46
C ILE A 122 14.96 1.36 0.05
N LEU A 123 15.06 2.54 -0.56
CA LEU A 123 15.55 2.70 -1.93
C LEU A 123 17.06 2.50 -2.07
N ARG A 124 17.84 2.78 -1.03
CA ARG A 124 19.29 2.62 -1.03
C ARG A 124 19.70 1.17 -0.78
N ASP A 125 19.14 0.56 0.26
CA ASP A 125 19.65 -0.70 0.82
C ASP A 125 18.81 -1.91 0.38
N HIS A 126 17.53 -1.71 0.02
CA HIS A 126 16.58 -2.81 -0.25
C HIS A 126 16.01 -2.81 -1.67
N ILE A 127 16.55 -2.00 -2.59
CA ILE A 127 16.06 -1.93 -3.99
C ILE A 127 16.17 -3.28 -4.74
N ALA A 128 17.09 -4.13 -4.27
CA ALA A 128 17.35 -5.47 -4.79
C ALA A 128 16.68 -6.57 -3.94
N SER A 129 15.67 -6.25 -3.13
CA SER A 129 14.85 -7.21 -2.40
C SER A 129 13.56 -7.53 -3.18
N GLU A 130 13.17 -8.80 -3.21
CA GLU A 130 11.89 -9.21 -3.82
C GLU A 130 10.69 -8.81 -2.93
N GLU A 131 10.89 -8.71 -1.62
CA GLU A 131 9.87 -8.30 -0.65
C GLU A 131 9.37 -6.86 -0.89
N LEU A 132 10.14 -6.06 -1.63
CA LEU A 132 9.78 -4.70 -2.02
C LEU A 132 8.52 -4.65 -2.91
N GLY A 133 8.13 -5.76 -3.55
CA GLY A 133 6.89 -5.84 -4.33
C GLY A 133 5.63 -5.53 -3.50
N SER A 134 5.62 -5.93 -2.23
CA SER A 134 4.53 -5.64 -1.30
C SER A 134 4.43 -4.14 -1.00
N PHE A 135 5.56 -3.47 -0.80
CA PHE A 135 5.64 -2.03 -0.59
C PHE A 135 5.24 -1.25 -1.84
N ALA A 136 5.77 -1.64 -3.00
CA ALA A 136 5.44 -1.03 -4.28
C ALA A 136 3.92 -1.01 -4.52
N SER A 137 3.24 -2.10 -4.17
CA SER A 137 1.78 -2.25 -4.27
C SER A 137 0.98 -1.25 -3.41
N LYS A 138 1.55 -0.77 -2.30
CA LYS A 138 0.88 0.16 -1.38
C LYS A 138 1.06 1.62 -1.77
N LEU A 139 2.16 1.97 -2.47
CA LEU A 139 2.51 3.35 -2.81
C LEU A 139 1.40 4.10 -3.56
N ALA A 140 0.57 3.41 -4.36
CA ALA A 140 -0.57 4.02 -5.05
C ALA A 140 -1.60 4.65 -4.08
N ARG A 141 -1.69 4.16 -2.85
CA ARG A 141 -2.62 4.64 -1.82
C ARG A 141 -1.96 5.63 -0.86
N MET A 142 -0.67 5.90 -1.02
CA MET A 142 0.13 6.74 -0.12
C MET A 142 0.24 8.19 -0.58
N GLY A 143 -0.51 8.60 -1.62
CA GLY A 143 -0.54 9.98 -2.09
C GLY A 143 -0.89 10.99 -0.99
N ARG A 144 -1.70 10.57 -0.01
CA ARG A 144 -2.07 11.37 1.18
C ARG A 144 -1.00 11.47 2.25
N THR A 145 0.03 10.62 2.18
CA THR A 145 1.12 10.48 3.17
C THR A 145 2.43 11.01 2.61
N LEU A 146 2.74 10.75 1.34
CA LEU A 146 4.01 11.11 0.70
C LEU A 146 3.88 12.17 -0.39
N GLY A 147 2.66 12.46 -0.84
CA GLY A 147 2.40 13.21 -2.06
C GLY A 147 2.47 12.34 -3.32
N ASN A 148 1.60 12.62 -4.30
CA ASN A 148 1.52 11.85 -5.54
C ASN A 148 2.81 11.89 -6.36
N GLU A 149 3.52 13.03 -6.37
CA GLU A 149 4.79 13.16 -7.09
C GLU A 149 5.86 12.23 -6.53
N ARG A 150 6.09 12.28 -5.22
CA ARG A 150 7.05 11.40 -4.54
C ARG A 150 6.71 9.93 -4.75
N CYS A 151 5.44 9.53 -4.57
CA CYS A 151 5.01 8.16 -4.85
C CYS A 151 5.35 7.74 -6.30
N ARG A 152 5.11 8.62 -7.28
CA ARG A 152 5.38 8.34 -8.69
C ARG A 152 6.87 8.19 -8.98
N ASP A 153 7.71 9.00 -8.37
CA ASP A 153 9.16 8.96 -8.53
C ASP A 153 9.78 7.74 -7.85
N THR A 154 9.31 7.38 -6.64
CA THR A 154 9.66 6.14 -5.96
C THR A 154 9.31 4.93 -6.83
N LEU A 155 8.09 4.87 -7.35
CA LEU A 155 7.66 3.79 -8.25
C LEU A 155 8.52 3.74 -9.52
N GLY A 156 8.85 4.89 -10.12
CA GLY A 156 9.75 4.97 -11.27
C GLY A 156 11.15 4.43 -10.96
N THR A 157 11.67 4.72 -9.77
CA THR A 157 12.96 4.20 -9.29
C THR A 157 12.92 2.69 -9.14
N ILE A 158 11.89 2.14 -8.50
CA ILE A 158 11.71 0.68 -8.33
C ILE A 158 11.62 -0.02 -9.68
N ILE A 159 10.83 0.51 -10.62
CA ILE A 159 10.69 -0.03 -11.98
C ILE A 159 12.05 -0.11 -12.70
N THR A 160 12.94 0.87 -12.47
CA THR A 160 14.20 0.98 -13.20
C THR A 160 15.33 0.19 -12.56
N LYS A 161 15.35 0.10 -11.22
CA LYS A 161 16.50 -0.41 -10.46
C LYS A 161 16.29 -1.80 -9.87
N SER A 162 15.05 -2.24 -9.67
CA SER A 162 14.81 -3.57 -9.10
C SER A 162 15.22 -4.67 -10.08
N PRO A 163 15.96 -5.71 -9.65
CA PRO A 163 16.34 -6.83 -10.51
C PRO A 163 15.18 -7.82 -10.73
N TYR A 164 14.09 -7.73 -9.96
CA TYR A 164 12.98 -8.68 -10.00
C TYR A 164 11.82 -8.18 -10.86
N MET A 165 11.43 -8.98 -11.86
CA MET A 165 10.28 -8.66 -12.71
C MET A 165 9.00 -8.54 -11.88
N SER A 166 8.77 -9.43 -10.90
CA SER A 166 7.62 -9.39 -9.98
C SER A 166 7.46 -8.02 -9.32
N VAL A 167 8.55 -7.47 -8.79
CA VAL A 167 8.61 -6.13 -8.16
C VAL A 167 8.39 -5.01 -9.17
N GLN A 168 9.02 -5.09 -10.35
CA GLN A 168 8.81 -4.10 -11.42
C GLN A 168 7.35 -4.05 -11.86
N LEU A 169 6.69 -5.20 -12.03
CA LEU A 169 5.28 -5.26 -12.43
C LEU A 169 4.34 -4.72 -11.35
N ALA A 170 4.60 -5.03 -10.08
CA ALA A 170 3.86 -4.45 -8.95
C ALA A 170 3.97 -2.92 -8.94
N ALA A 171 5.17 -2.38 -9.17
CA ALA A 171 5.40 -0.94 -9.24
C ALA A 171 4.72 -0.29 -10.46
N ARG A 172 4.76 -0.93 -11.63
CA ARG A 172 4.05 -0.47 -12.84
C ARG A 172 2.55 -0.38 -12.62
N PHE A 173 1.96 -1.45 -12.11
CA PHE A 173 0.53 -1.49 -11.82
C PHE A 173 0.14 -0.38 -10.82
N SER A 174 0.93 -0.21 -9.76
CA SER A 174 0.69 0.83 -8.75
C SER A 174 0.84 2.25 -9.31
N ARG A 175 1.80 2.48 -10.20
CA ARG A 175 1.97 3.80 -10.85
C ARG A 175 0.81 4.13 -11.78
N ALA A 176 0.24 3.12 -12.43
CA ALA A 176 -0.99 3.29 -13.20
C ALA A 176 -2.18 3.61 -12.30
N GLN A 177 -2.37 2.88 -11.19
CA GLN A 177 -3.45 3.15 -10.23
C GLN A 177 -3.35 4.56 -9.62
N LEU A 178 -2.15 4.99 -9.23
CA LEU A 178 -1.91 6.34 -8.74
C LEU A 178 -2.33 7.39 -9.78
N THR A 179 -2.04 7.13 -11.05
CA THR A 179 -2.39 8.01 -12.18
C THR A 179 -3.90 8.08 -12.42
N MET A 180 -4.62 6.97 -12.23
CA MET A 180 -6.07 6.92 -12.38
C MET A 180 -6.79 7.70 -11.27
N GLY A 181 -6.28 7.64 -10.05
CA GLY A 181 -6.82 8.37 -8.89
C GLY A 181 -6.43 9.85 -8.82
N ASP A 182 -5.58 10.33 -9.74
CA ASP A 182 -5.04 11.69 -9.76
C ASP A 182 -5.78 12.52 -10.83
N SER A 183 -6.66 13.42 -10.38
CA SER A 183 -7.41 14.32 -11.28
C SER A 183 -6.48 15.24 -12.08
N ASP A 184 -5.33 15.58 -11.52
CA ASP A 184 -4.36 16.50 -12.10
C ASP A 184 -3.32 15.77 -12.96
N ALA A 185 -3.46 14.45 -13.14
CA ALA A 185 -2.54 13.67 -13.93
C ALA A 185 -2.44 14.18 -15.38
N THR A 186 -1.21 14.53 -15.77
CA THR A 186 -0.86 15.04 -17.09
C THR A 186 -1.10 13.99 -18.18
N LYS A 187 -1.25 14.46 -19.43
CA LYS A 187 -1.32 13.56 -20.60
C LYS A 187 -0.11 12.62 -20.70
N ALA A 188 1.07 13.07 -20.29
CA ALA A 188 2.29 12.25 -20.29
C ALA A 188 2.20 11.11 -19.26
N GLN A 189 1.73 11.41 -18.05
CA GLN A 189 1.50 10.41 -17.00
C GLN A 189 0.45 9.39 -17.43
N ARG A 190 -0.67 9.83 -18.02
CA ARG A 190 -1.71 8.92 -18.54
C ARG A 190 -1.18 7.98 -19.63
N ARG A 191 -0.38 8.49 -20.58
CA ARG A 191 0.30 7.63 -21.58
C ARG A 191 1.28 6.65 -20.93
N GLY A 192 1.99 7.09 -19.89
CA GLY A 192 2.87 6.25 -19.09
C GLY A 192 2.10 5.11 -18.40
N ALA A 193 0.96 5.41 -17.79
CA ALA A 193 0.08 4.43 -17.15
C ALA A 193 -0.45 3.40 -18.15
N VAL A 194 -0.89 3.83 -19.35
CA VAL A 194 -1.28 2.90 -20.42
C VAL A 194 -0.14 1.95 -20.81
N LYS A 195 1.09 2.49 -20.94
CA LYS A 195 2.26 1.65 -21.23
C LYS A 195 2.55 0.66 -20.10
N ASP A 196 2.49 1.13 -18.85
CA ASP A 196 2.71 0.30 -17.67
C ASP A 196 1.72 -0.86 -17.60
N LEU A 197 0.42 -0.61 -17.81
CA LEU A 197 -0.61 -1.64 -17.81
C LEU A 197 -0.43 -2.64 -18.95
N LYS A 198 -0.07 -2.18 -20.16
CA LYS A 198 0.22 -3.08 -21.29
C LYS A 198 1.40 -4.00 -20.98
N THR A 199 2.45 -3.49 -20.33
CA THR A 199 3.56 -4.34 -19.86
C THR A 199 3.10 -5.33 -18.77
N VAL A 200 2.28 -4.90 -17.81
CA VAL A 200 1.74 -5.80 -16.78
C VAL A 200 0.91 -6.94 -17.38
N ILE A 201 0.08 -6.64 -18.38
CA ILE A 201 -0.73 -7.65 -19.10
C ILE A 201 0.17 -8.64 -19.86
N ALA A 202 1.24 -8.15 -20.48
CA ALA A 202 2.11 -8.98 -21.32
C ALA A 202 3.07 -9.87 -20.52
N GLU A 203 3.56 -9.39 -19.37
CA GLU A 203 4.68 -10.00 -18.65
C GLU A 203 4.26 -10.70 -17.34
N SER A 204 3.00 -10.57 -16.90
CA SER A 204 2.55 -11.17 -15.64
C SER A 204 2.00 -12.59 -15.86
N ASP A 205 2.50 -13.54 -15.07
CA ASP A 205 1.96 -14.90 -15.01
C ASP A 205 0.68 -15.03 -14.17
N SER A 206 0.30 -13.99 -13.44
CA SER A 206 -0.89 -14.00 -12.58
C SER A 206 -2.12 -13.58 -13.37
N GLU A 207 -3.02 -14.53 -13.64
CA GLU A 207 -4.30 -14.27 -14.30
C GLU A 207 -5.10 -13.16 -13.60
N SER A 208 -5.10 -13.16 -12.25
CA SER A 208 -5.76 -12.11 -11.47
C SER A 208 -5.15 -10.73 -11.69
N THR A 209 -3.83 -10.65 -11.84
CA THR A 209 -3.11 -9.39 -12.11
C THR A 209 -3.40 -8.93 -13.53
N VAL A 210 -3.38 -9.84 -14.50
CA VAL A 210 -3.71 -9.56 -15.91
C VAL A 210 -5.14 -9.05 -16.04
N ALA A 211 -6.12 -9.69 -15.38
CA ALA A 211 -7.52 -9.26 -15.41
C ALA A 211 -7.70 -7.85 -14.83
N ARG A 212 -7.05 -7.55 -13.69
CA ARG A 212 -7.09 -6.22 -13.06
C ARG A 212 -6.42 -5.16 -13.93
N ALA A 213 -5.26 -5.47 -14.54
CA ALA A 213 -4.57 -4.56 -15.44
C ALA A 213 -5.35 -4.31 -16.73
N THR A 214 -6.02 -5.32 -17.26
CA THR A 214 -6.90 -5.21 -18.43
C THR A 214 -8.09 -4.30 -18.13
N SER A 215 -8.73 -4.47 -16.97
CA SER A 215 -9.84 -3.62 -16.53
C SER A 215 -9.40 -2.16 -16.36
N ALA A 216 -8.26 -1.94 -15.70
CA ALA A 216 -7.68 -0.61 -15.53
C ALA A 216 -7.30 0.05 -16.87
N LEU A 217 -6.80 -0.74 -17.83
CA LEU A 217 -6.45 -0.25 -19.17
C LEU A 217 -7.70 0.19 -19.92
N PHE A 218 -8.77 -0.63 -19.85
CA PHE A 218 -10.05 -0.29 -20.45
C PHE A 218 -10.60 1.03 -19.87
N GLU A 219 -10.53 1.22 -18.55
CA GLU A 219 -10.97 2.46 -17.90
C GLU A 219 -10.17 3.68 -18.39
N LEU A 220 -8.85 3.57 -18.50
CA LEU A 220 -8.00 4.66 -19.00
C LEU A 220 -8.24 4.98 -20.48
N GLU A 221 -8.58 4.00 -21.31
CA GLU A 221 -8.78 4.18 -22.74
C GLU A 221 -10.23 4.56 -23.11
N ASN A 222 -11.22 4.22 -22.29
CA ASN A 222 -12.64 4.32 -22.66
C ASN A 222 -13.52 5.07 -21.64
N LEU A 223 -13.10 5.21 -20.37
CA LEU A 223 -13.94 5.73 -19.28
C LEU A 223 -13.38 7.02 -18.66
N GLN A 224 -12.83 7.90 -19.50
CA GLN A 224 -12.27 9.19 -19.07
C GLN A 224 -13.20 10.35 -19.40
N ILE A 225 -13.10 11.44 -18.63
CA ILE A 225 -13.84 12.69 -18.89
C ILE A 225 -13.59 13.14 -20.33
N GLY A 226 -14.69 13.42 -21.06
CA GLY A 226 -14.66 13.85 -22.45
C GLY A 226 -14.70 12.73 -23.49
N LEU A 227 -14.63 11.47 -23.08
CA LEU A 227 -14.88 10.33 -23.98
C LEU A 227 -16.39 10.05 -24.11
N ILE A 228 -16.76 9.39 -25.20
CA ILE A 228 -18.12 8.90 -25.39
C ILE A 228 -18.35 7.75 -24.40
N ALA A 229 -19.32 7.90 -23.51
CA ALA A 229 -19.72 6.82 -22.61
C ALA A 229 -20.09 5.57 -23.43
N PRO A 230 -19.57 4.37 -23.07
CA PRO A 230 -19.97 3.12 -23.72
C PRO A 230 -21.47 2.93 -23.70
N ASP A 231 -22.02 2.34 -24.75
CA ASP A 231 -23.44 2.03 -24.76
C ASP A 231 -23.76 0.95 -23.71
N ILE A 232 -24.92 1.08 -23.08
CA ILE A 232 -25.42 0.13 -22.08
C ILE A 232 -26.75 -0.35 -22.61
N GLU A 233 -26.91 -1.65 -22.77
CA GLU A 233 -28.17 -2.28 -23.17
C GLU A 233 -28.72 -3.05 -21.97
N ALA A 234 -29.94 -2.73 -21.55
CA ALA A 234 -30.61 -3.39 -20.43
C ALA A 234 -32.12 -3.35 -20.61
N ASN A 235 -32.84 -4.11 -19.77
CA ASN A 235 -34.28 -3.98 -19.62
C ASN A 235 -34.55 -3.22 -18.32
N ASP A 236 -35.53 -2.32 -18.32
CA ASP A 236 -36.02 -1.68 -17.10
C ASP A 236 -36.89 -2.63 -16.26
N LEU A 237 -37.46 -2.12 -15.17
CA LEU A 237 -38.30 -2.90 -14.24
C LEU A 237 -39.59 -3.43 -14.88
N ASP A 238 -40.04 -2.82 -15.97
CA ASP A 238 -41.23 -3.25 -16.74
C ASP A 238 -40.85 -4.18 -17.91
N GLY A 239 -39.56 -4.53 -18.04
CA GLY A 239 -39.05 -5.37 -19.12
C GLY A 239 -38.87 -4.64 -20.45
N ILE A 240 -38.93 -3.30 -20.45
CA ILE A 240 -38.73 -2.49 -21.65
C ILE A 240 -37.23 -2.38 -21.91
N ALA A 241 -36.81 -2.87 -23.07
CA ALA A 241 -35.43 -2.74 -23.52
C ALA A 241 -35.10 -1.26 -23.76
N PHE A 242 -33.96 -0.82 -23.24
CA PHE A 242 -33.40 0.51 -23.48
C PHE A 242 -31.91 0.44 -23.76
N LYS A 243 -31.41 1.44 -24.48
CA LYS A 243 -29.99 1.73 -24.65
C LYS A 243 -29.65 3.08 -24.05
N LEU A 244 -28.42 3.25 -23.54
CA LEU A 244 -27.94 4.57 -23.13
C LEU A 244 -27.95 5.55 -24.31
N SER A 245 -27.67 5.07 -25.51
CA SER A 245 -27.73 5.86 -26.74
C SER A 245 -29.13 6.38 -27.10
N ASP A 246 -30.21 5.80 -26.56
CA ASP A 246 -31.58 6.29 -26.78
C ASP A 246 -31.82 7.67 -26.12
N TYR A 247 -30.96 8.06 -25.17
CA TYR A 247 -31.06 9.31 -24.42
C TYR A 247 -30.21 10.45 -25.00
N ARG A 248 -29.67 10.31 -26.22
CA ARG A 248 -28.90 11.38 -26.89
C ARG A 248 -29.73 12.67 -26.99
N GLY A 249 -29.06 13.81 -26.76
CA GLY A 249 -29.71 15.12 -26.69
C GLY A 249 -30.25 15.50 -25.31
N LYS A 250 -30.16 14.61 -24.31
CA LYS A 250 -30.48 14.88 -22.91
C LYS A 250 -29.23 14.89 -22.05
N VAL A 251 -29.31 15.58 -20.91
CA VAL A 251 -28.37 15.36 -19.80
C VAL A 251 -28.83 14.13 -19.05
N VAL A 252 -27.93 13.14 -18.90
CA VAL A 252 -28.22 11.85 -18.28
C VAL A 252 -27.32 11.68 -17.07
N VAL A 253 -27.91 11.30 -15.93
CA VAL A 253 -27.20 10.80 -14.76
C VAL A 253 -27.44 9.31 -14.69
N ILE A 254 -26.38 8.52 -14.58
CA ILE A 254 -26.43 7.07 -14.43
C ILE A 254 -25.97 6.75 -13.01
N ASP A 255 -26.80 6.04 -12.25
CA ASP A 255 -26.52 5.63 -10.88
C ASP A 255 -26.52 4.10 -10.80
N PHE A 256 -25.44 3.53 -10.24
CA PHE A 256 -25.29 2.09 -10.05
C PHE A 256 -25.53 1.76 -8.58
N TRP A 257 -26.65 1.10 -8.28
CA TRP A 257 -27.08 0.75 -6.92
C TRP A 257 -27.56 -0.70 -6.83
N GLY A 258 -27.75 -1.22 -5.62
CA GLY A 258 -28.31 -2.55 -5.36
C GLY A 258 -28.90 -2.68 -3.95
N ASP A 259 -29.82 -3.62 -3.76
CA ASP A 259 -30.40 -4.02 -2.48
C ASP A 259 -29.60 -5.20 -1.89
N TRP A 260 -28.67 -4.90 -1.00
CA TRP A 260 -27.85 -5.91 -0.30
C TRP A 260 -28.42 -6.28 1.07
#